data_AF-A0A9Q1BAP6-F1
#
_entry.id   AF-A0A9Q1BAP6-F1
#
_cell.length_a   1.000
_cell.length_b   1.000
_cell.length_c   1.000
_cell.angle_alpha   90.00
_cell.angle_beta   90.00
_cell.angle_gamma   90.00
#
_symmetry.space_group_name_H-M   'P 1'
#
loop_
_entity.id
_entity.type
_entity.pdbx_description
1 polymer ?
#
loop_
_entity_poly.entity_id
_entity_poly.type
_entity_poly.pdbx_seq_one_letter_code
_entity_poly.pdbx_strand_id
1 'polypeptide(L)'
;MPTRYVRGHHSNFLDVQPPLLPIRLLVGSFFPSLVTKNEVDQKKMFPVKDRIIKLLRETGYMHIQATKPDTVDGQLTKKFELDDLLNNVMVYWISGSITSSMRLYKETFANYHEMNSYSSVTTSVPTGYASLPHELSFTPEPWLSYIFKNVISYTSFPDGGHFAAFEEPKLMAEDIRKFATGVEDFLLKNPEK
;
A
#
# COMPACT_ATOMS: atom_id res chain seq x y z
N MET A 1 -6.22 -16.03 -13.98
CA MET A 1 -7.51 -16.16 -14.70
C MET A 1 -7.77 -14.85 -15.43
N PRO A 2 -8.38 -14.84 -16.63
CA PRO A 2 -8.80 -13.61 -17.28
C PRO A 2 -9.90 -12.96 -16.44
N THR A 3 -9.66 -11.78 -15.88
CA THR A 3 -10.67 -11.02 -15.15
C THR A 3 -11.59 -10.34 -16.15
N ARG A 4 -12.66 -11.01 -16.56
CA ARG A 4 -13.64 -10.44 -17.51
C ARG A 4 -14.34 -9.17 -17.01
N TYR A 5 -14.30 -8.92 -15.71
CA TYR A 5 -15.04 -7.83 -15.06
C TYR A 5 -14.17 -6.65 -14.62
N VAL A 6 -12.87 -6.87 -14.38
CA VAL A 6 -11.96 -5.82 -13.92
C VAL A 6 -11.13 -5.32 -15.09
N ARG A 7 -11.32 -4.05 -15.45
CA ARG A 7 -10.62 -3.42 -16.59
C ARG A 7 -9.32 -2.73 -16.21
N GLY A 8 -9.14 -2.39 -14.93
CA GLY A 8 -7.94 -1.78 -14.40
C GLY A 8 -7.91 -1.87 -12.87
N HIS A 9 -6.71 -1.85 -12.30
CA HIS A 9 -6.46 -1.90 -10.86
C HIS A 9 -5.55 -0.75 -10.44
N HIS A 10 -6.10 0.22 -9.71
CA HIS A 10 -5.33 1.27 -9.05
C HIS A 10 -5.19 0.93 -7.57
N SER A 11 -3.98 1.07 -7.02
CA SER A 11 -3.76 0.90 -5.59
C SER A 11 -2.75 1.92 -5.07
N ASN A 12 -2.97 2.40 -3.85
CA ASN A 12 -1.96 3.12 -3.06
C ASN A 12 -1.29 2.24 -1.99
N PHE A 13 -1.71 0.97 -1.85
CA PHE A 13 -1.13 0.01 -0.92
C PHE A 13 -0.86 -1.33 -1.61
N LEU A 14 0.42 -1.61 -1.85
CA LEU A 14 0.89 -2.88 -2.40
C LEU A 14 2.11 -3.33 -1.63
N ASP A 15 2.11 -4.61 -1.25
CA ASP A 15 3.27 -5.29 -0.68
C ASP A 15 3.73 -6.39 -1.65
N VAL A 16 4.38 -5.96 -2.74
CA VAL A 16 4.95 -6.91 -3.72
C VAL A 16 6.38 -7.19 -3.35
N GLN A 17 6.64 -8.44 -2.99
CA GLN A 17 7.96 -8.86 -2.52
C GLN A 17 8.67 -9.72 -3.59
N PRO A 18 9.95 -9.47 -3.87
CA PRO A 18 10.73 -10.34 -4.73
C PRO A 18 10.90 -11.72 -4.09
N PRO A 19 11.10 -12.78 -4.89
CA PRO A 19 11.54 -14.06 -4.38
C PRO A 19 12.80 -13.91 -3.54
N LEU A 20 12.85 -14.65 -2.42
CA LEU A 20 13.97 -14.66 -1.48
C LEU A 20 14.25 -13.28 -0.86
N LEU A 21 13.21 -12.48 -0.60
CA LEU A 21 13.33 -11.16 0.04
C LEU A 21 14.25 -11.15 1.28
N PRO A 22 14.20 -12.10 2.23
CA PRO A 22 15.10 -12.08 3.39
C PRO A 22 16.59 -12.08 3.01
N ILE A 23 16.96 -12.88 2.01
CA ILE A 23 18.33 -12.94 1.49
C ILE A 23 18.70 -11.63 0.82
N ARG A 24 17.80 -11.07 0.01
CA ARG A 24 18.00 -9.76 -0.65
C ARG A 24 18.21 -8.65 0.38
N LEU A 25 17.41 -8.59 1.44
CA LEU A 25 17.56 -7.59 2.50
C LEU A 25 18.86 -7.77 3.29
N LEU A 26 19.29 -9.01 3.53
CA LEU A 26 20.56 -9.30 4.19
C LEU A 26 21.74 -8.83 3.33
N VAL A 27 21.77 -9.19 2.05
CA VAL A 27 22.81 -8.73 1.10
C VAL A 27 22.77 -7.20 0.95
N GLY A 28 21.57 -6.63 0.79
CA GLY A 28 21.37 -5.20 0.63
C GLY A 28 21.77 -4.37 1.85
N SER A 29 21.82 -4.96 3.04
CA SER A 29 22.33 -4.28 4.23
C SER A 29 23.82 -3.95 4.14
N PHE A 30 24.57 -4.70 3.33
CA PHE A 30 25.99 -4.45 3.03
C PHE A 30 26.19 -3.80 1.66
N PHE A 31 25.36 -4.17 0.68
CA PHE A 31 25.44 -3.71 -0.70
C PHE A 31 24.07 -3.28 -1.25
N PRO A 32 23.54 -2.11 -0.85
CA PRO A 32 22.19 -1.66 -1.22
C PRO A 32 21.94 -1.62 -2.74
N SER A 33 22.97 -1.31 -3.52
CA SER A 33 22.93 -1.24 -4.98
C SER A 33 22.58 -2.57 -5.68
N LEU A 34 22.76 -3.71 -4.99
CA LEU A 34 22.37 -5.03 -5.50
C LEU A 34 20.87 -5.31 -5.38
N VAL A 35 20.14 -4.53 -4.57
CA VAL A 35 18.70 -4.71 -4.31
C VAL A 35 17.87 -3.71 -5.10
N THR A 36 18.23 -2.43 -5.04
CA THR A 36 17.62 -1.35 -5.82
C THR A 36 18.71 -0.45 -6.38
N LYS A 37 18.57 -0.05 -7.66
CA LYS A 37 19.56 0.81 -8.32
C LYS A 37 19.40 2.30 -7.95
N ASN A 38 18.20 2.70 -7.53
CA ASN A 38 17.87 4.07 -7.19
C ASN A 38 18.22 4.39 -5.74
N GLU A 39 18.99 5.46 -5.51
CA GLU A 39 19.39 5.91 -4.17
C GLU A 39 18.18 6.29 -3.29
N VAL A 40 17.11 6.83 -3.88
CA VAL A 40 15.88 7.17 -3.14
C VAL A 40 15.25 5.91 -2.57
N ASP A 41 15.16 4.85 -3.38
CA ASP A 41 14.59 3.58 -2.97
C ASP A 41 15.49 2.89 -1.93
N GLN A 42 16.82 2.99 -2.07
CA GLN A 42 17.76 2.48 -1.08
C GLN A 42 17.55 3.14 0.29
N LYS A 43 17.40 4.48 0.33
CA LYS A 43 17.12 5.23 1.58
C LYS A 43 15.77 4.87 2.20
N LYS A 44 14.77 4.54 1.38
CA LYS A 44 13.46 4.07 1.87
C LYS A 44 13.49 2.63 2.40
N MET A 45 14.43 1.81 1.92
CA MET A 45 14.51 0.39 2.27
C MET A 45 15.51 0.08 3.38
N PHE A 46 16.59 0.84 3.49
CA PHE A 46 17.71 0.60 4.39
C PHE A 46 17.95 1.79 5.33
N PRO A 47 18.32 1.53 6.60
CA PRO A 47 18.63 0.22 7.18
C PRO A 47 17.37 -0.59 7.55
N VAL A 48 17.42 -1.91 7.35
CA VAL A 48 16.26 -2.82 7.54
C VAL A 48 15.73 -2.79 8.98
N LYS A 49 16.62 -2.58 9.97
CA LYS A 49 16.27 -2.52 11.39
C LYS A 49 15.19 -1.45 11.66
N ASP A 50 15.28 -0.30 11.01
CA ASP A 50 14.36 0.82 11.26
C ASP A 50 12.96 0.49 10.73
N ARG A 51 12.89 -0.23 9.60
CA ARG A 51 11.63 -0.77 9.08
C ARG A 51 11.03 -1.83 10.00
N ILE A 52 11.83 -2.76 10.51
CA ILE A 52 11.32 -3.79 11.45
C ILE A 52 10.81 -3.12 12.72
N ILE A 53 11.53 -2.14 13.27
CA ILE A 53 11.11 -1.39 14.45
C ILE A 53 9.82 -0.60 14.18
N LYS A 54 9.74 0.09 13.03
CA LYS A 54 8.51 0.79 12.61
C LYS A 54 7.36 -0.20 12.48
N LEU A 55 7.55 -1.31 11.78
CA LEU A 55 6.51 -2.33 11.62
C LEU A 55 6.06 -2.91 12.96
N LEU A 56 6.98 -3.28 13.86
CA LEU A 56 6.62 -3.78 15.19
C LEU A 56 5.85 -2.74 16.03
N ARG A 57 6.20 -1.46 15.90
CA ARG A 57 5.51 -0.35 16.56
C ARG A 57 4.10 -0.14 16.01
N GLU A 58 3.97 -0.12 14.68
CA GLU A 58 2.73 0.23 13.99
C GLU A 58 1.76 -0.95 13.86
N THR A 59 2.24 -2.20 13.81
CA THR A 59 1.37 -3.39 13.72
C THR A 59 0.85 -3.87 15.08
N GLY A 60 1.20 -3.16 16.16
CA GLY A 60 0.67 -3.42 17.51
C GLY A 60 -0.85 -3.43 17.55
N TYR A 61 -1.55 -2.62 16.74
CA TYR A 61 -3.01 -2.71 16.65
C TYR A 61 -3.48 -3.99 15.93
N MET A 62 -2.76 -4.47 14.92
CA MET A 62 -3.10 -5.74 14.27
C MET A 62 -2.91 -6.93 15.22
N HIS A 63 -2.03 -6.80 16.21
CA HIS A 63 -1.74 -7.86 17.18
C HIS A 63 -2.54 -7.74 18.50
N ILE A 64 -2.78 -6.53 19.02
CA ILE A 64 -3.28 -6.26 20.39
C ILE A 64 -4.30 -5.10 20.47
N GLN A 65 -4.49 -4.27 19.44
CA GLN A 65 -5.39 -3.09 19.45
C GLN A 65 -5.28 -2.17 20.69
N ALA A 66 -4.16 -1.45 20.82
CA ALA A 66 -4.10 -0.12 21.46
C ALA A 66 -2.82 0.65 21.04
N THR A 67 -2.92 1.98 21.04
CA THR A 67 -2.06 3.02 20.44
C THR A 67 -0.79 3.40 21.22
N LYS A 68 0.13 4.16 20.58
CA LYS A 68 1.12 5.02 21.25
C LYS A 68 0.90 6.50 20.93
N PRO A 69 0.89 7.41 21.92
CA PRO A 69 0.72 8.86 21.73
C PRO A 69 2.05 9.58 22.00
N ASP A 70 2.86 9.84 20.97
CA ASP A 70 4.14 10.54 21.17
C ASP A 70 4.09 12.03 20.77
N THR A 71 2.89 12.60 20.58
CA THR A 71 2.60 14.06 20.56
C THR A 71 1.15 14.28 21.03
N VAL A 72 0.83 15.47 21.58
CA VAL A 72 -0.50 15.79 22.18
C VAL A 72 -1.67 15.52 21.22
N ASP A 73 -1.43 15.54 19.90
CA ASP A 73 -2.41 15.25 18.85
C ASP A 73 -1.86 14.41 17.69
N GLY A 74 -0.65 13.83 17.76
CA GLY A 74 -0.11 13.00 16.67
C GLY A 74 0.19 13.75 15.35
N GLN A 75 0.17 15.09 15.33
CA GLN A 75 0.07 15.92 14.11
C GLN A 75 -1.23 15.72 13.31
N LEU A 76 -2.28 15.15 13.90
CA LEU A 76 -3.56 14.91 13.23
C LEU A 76 -4.16 16.21 12.69
N THR A 77 -4.08 17.29 13.46
CA THR A 77 -4.64 18.61 13.10
C THR A 77 -3.91 19.29 11.93
N LYS A 78 -2.75 18.77 11.50
CA LYS A 78 -2.02 19.26 10.33
C LYS A 78 -2.66 18.81 9.01
N LYS A 79 -3.31 17.63 9.02
CA LYS A 79 -3.90 17.00 7.82
C LYS A 79 -5.42 16.91 7.87
N PHE A 80 -6.01 16.93 9.08
CA PHE A 80 -7.44 16.71 9.28
C PHE A 80 -8.04 17.73 10.24
N GLU A 81 -9.27 18.13 9.97
CA GLU A 81 -10.10 18.79 10.96
C GLU A 81 -10.62 17.75 11.96
N LEU A 82 -10.80 18.15 13.23
CA LEU A 82 -11.30 17.24 14.27
C LEU A 82 -12.69 16.68 13.95
N ASP A 83 -13.53 17.48 13.28
CA ASP A 83 -14.85 17.05 12.85
C ASP A 83 -14.76 15.93 11.79
N ASP A 84 -13.77 15.97 10.89
CA ASP A 84 -13.59 14.91 9.89
C ASP A 84 -13.19 13.57 10.54
N LEU A 85 -12.33 13.64 11.57
CA LEU A 85 -11.97 12.47 12.38
C LEU A 85 -13.16 11.95 13.18
N LEU A 86 -13.92 12.86 13.81
CA LEU A 86 -15.11 12.50 14.55
C LEU A 86 -16.16 11.86 13.64
N ASN A 87 -16.35 12.37 12.42
CA ASN A 87 -17.24 11.78 11.43
C ASN A 87 -16.88 10.31 11.17
N ASN A 88 -15.59 9.99 11.00
CA ASN A 88 -15.14 8.61 10.83
C ASN A 88 -15.49 7.76 12.07
N VAL A 89 -15.19 8.25 13.28
CA VAL A 89 -15.51 7.55 14.55
C VAL A 89 -17.02 7.33 14.68
N MET A 90 -17.84 8.31 14.32
CA MET A 90 -19.29 8.25 14.44
C MET A 90 -19.91 7.21 13.49
N VAL A 91 -19.31 6.94 12.33
CA VAL A 91 -19.73 5.83 11.46
C VAL A 91 -19.64 4.50 12.21
N TYR A 92 -18.56 4.24 12.94
CA TYR A 92 -18.42 3.01 13.74
C TYR A 92 -19.33 3.00 14.96
N TRP A 93 -19.44 4.14 15.65
CA TRP A 93 -20.24 4.27 16.86
C TRP A 93 -21.73 4.04 16.61
N ILE A 94 -22.32 4.79 15.66
CA ILE A 94 -23.76 4.73 15.37
C ILE A 94 -24.15 3.36 14.81
N SER A 95 -23.30 2.76 13.97
CA SER A 95 -23.56 1.43 13.40
C SER A 95 -23.26 0.27 14.35
N GLY A 96 -22.61 0.52 15.49
CA GLY A 96 -22.17 -0.52 16.42
C GLY A 96 -21.19 -1.52 15.79
N SER A 97 -20.41 -1.10 14.79
CA SER A 97 -19.68 -2.00 13.87
C SER A 97 -18.20 -2.21 14.21
N ILE A 98 -17.71 -1.67 15.33
CA ILE A 98 -16.29 -1.81 15.68
C ILE A 98 -15.87 -3.29 15.77
N THR A 99 -16.63 -4.12 16.48
CA THR A 99 -16.33 -5.56 16.62
C THR A 99 -16.43 -6.31 15.29
N SER A 100 -17.45 -6.02 14.46
CA SER A 100 -17.62 -6.72 13.18
C SER A 100 -16.54 -6.32 12.16
N SER A 101 -16.12 -5.06 12.15
CA SER A 101 -15.00 -4.60 11.30
C SER A 101 -13.68 -5.29 11.66
N MET A 102 -13.45 -5.53 12.96
CA MET A 102 -12.23 -6.19 13.45
C MET A 102 -12.20 -7.69 13.17
N ARG A 103 -13.36 -8.35 12.97
CA ARG A 103 -13.41 -9.78 12.62
C ARG A 103 -12.66 -10.09 11.34
N LEU A 104 -12.60 -9.16 10.39
CA LEU A 104 -11.83 -9.35 9.15
C LEU A 104 -10.39 -9.76 9.45
N TYR A 105 -9.73 -9.10 10.41
CA TYR A 105 -8.36 -9.46 10.80
C TYR A 105 -8.29 -10.89 11.33
N LYS A 106 -9.19 -11.28 12.24
CA LYS A 106 -9.22 -12.63 12.79
C LYS A 106 -9.38 -13.68 11.70
N GLU A 107 -10.35 -13.50 10.80
CA GLU A 107 -10.63 -14.47 9.74
C GLU A 107 -9.49 -14.53 8.70
N THR A 108 -8.88 -13.39 8.37
CA THR A 108 -7.73 -13.32 7.47
C THR A 108 -6.51 -14.02 8.07
N PHE A 109 -6.18 -13.77 9.35
CA PHE A 109 -5.04 -14.41 10.01
C PHE A 109 -5.28 -15.88 10.36
N ALA A 110 -6.51 -16.29 10.66
CA ALA A 110 -6.85 -17.70 10.83
C ALA A 110 -6.62 -18.51 9.55
N ASN A 111 -6.82 -17.90 8.39
CA ASN A 111 -6.61 -18.49 7.06
C ASN A 111 -5.33 -17.98 6.39
N TYR A 112 -4.30 -17.65 7.17
CA TYR A 112 -3.06 -17.03 6.67
C TYR A 112 -2.40 -17.82 5.54
N HIS A 113 -2.41 -19.16 5.60
CA HIS A 113 -1.83 -20.00 4.54
C HIS A 113 -2.55 -19.82 3.19
N GLU A 114 -3.87 -19.73 3.21
CA GLU A 114 -4.66 -19.49 2.00
C GLU A 114 -4.45 -18.06 1.49
N MET A 115 -4.50 -17.07 2.39
CA MET A 115 -4.18 -15.68 2.06
C MET A 115 -2.81 -15.56 1.38
N ASN A 116 -1.79 -16.20 1.95
CA ASN A 116 -0.43 -16.13 1.44
C ASN A 116 -0.28 -16.85 0.09
N SER A 117 -1.14 -17.80 -0.24
CA SER A 117 -1.12 -18.46 -1.56
C SER A 117 -1.44 -17.46 -2.70
N TYR A 118 -2.28 -16.46 -2.42
CA TYR A 118 -2.64 -15.41 -3.40
C TYR A 118 -1.50 -14.43 -3.68
N SER A 119 -0.51 -14.33 -2.79
CA SER A 119 0.65 -13.42 -2.96
C SER A 119 1.48 -13.74 -4.21
N SER A 120 1.36 -14.96 -4.75
CA SER A 120 2.06 -15.41 -5.96
C SER A 120 1.21 -15.33 -7.23
N VAL A 121 -0.07 -14.96 -7.12
CA VAL A 121 -1.01 -14.96 -8.24
C VAL A 121 -0.79 -13.74 -9.12
N THR A 122 -0.28 -13.97 -10.32
CA THR A 122 -0.02 -12.88 -11.27
C THR A 122 -1.31 -12.25 -11.79
N THR A 123 -1.31 -10.94 -11.94
CA THR A 123 -2.42 -10.13 -12.46
C THR A 123 -2.08 -9.56 -13.82
N SER A 124 -3.00 -9.71 -14.79
CA SER A 124 -2.82 -9.24 -16.17
C SER A 124 -3.66 -8.00 -16.50
N VAL A 125 -4.46 -7.48 -15.58
CA VAL A 125 -5.12 -6.18 -15.83
C VAL A 125 -4.10 -5.06 -15.82
N PRO A 126 -4.35 -3.94 -16.52
CA PRO A 126 -3.59 -2.73 -16.36
C PRO A 126 -3.58 -2.30 -14.89
N THR A 127 -2.38 -2.11 -14.34
CA THR A 127 -2.18 -1.75 -12.94
C THR A 127 -1.52 -0.39 -12.82
N GLY A 128 -2.04 0.44 -11.92
CA GLY A 128 -1.44 1.68 -11.47
C GLY A 128 -1.10 1.61 -9.99
N TYR A 129 0.04 2.19 -9.61
CA TYR A 129 0.45 2.27 -8.21
C TYR A 129 0.83 3.69 -7.81
N ALA A 130 0.19 4.19 -6.75
CA ALA A 130 0.55 5.44 -6.09
C ALA A 130 1.47 5.14 -4.89
N SER A 131 2.73 5.56 -4.98
CA SER A 131 3.72 5.40 -3.92
C SER A 131 3.80 6.66 -3.06
N LEU A 132 3.31 6.57 -1.83
CA LEU A 132 3.34 7.66 -0.85
C LEU A 132 4.56 7.56 0.07
N PRO A 133 5.19 8.69 0.45
CA PRO A 133 6.43 8.69 1.22
C PRO A 133 6.27 8.19 2.66
N HIS A 134 5.08 8.33 3.26
CA HIS A 134 4.84 7.99 4.67
C HIS A 134 4.02 6.70 4.89
N GLU A 135 3.77 5.92 3.84
CA GLU A 135 3.11 4.62 3.92
C GLU A 135 3.89 3.61 4.81
N LEU A 136 3.18 2.61 5.33
CA LEU A 136 3.74 1.53 6.15
C LEU A 136 4.64 0.60 5.35
N SER A 137 4.24 0.27 4.12
CA SER A 137 5.04 -0.53 3.19
C SER A 137 5.52 0.30 2.01
N PHE A 138 6.73 0.00 1.55
CA PHE A 138 7.31 0.60 0.36
C PHE A 138 7.67 -0.50 -0.63
N THR A 139 7.09 -0.39 -1.83
CA THR A 139 7.36 -1.28 -2.97
C THR A 139 8.02 -0.46 -4.09
N PRO A 140 9.31 -0.73 -4.40
CA PRO A 140 9.97 -0.16 -5.58
C PRO A 140 9.24 -0.52 -6.88
N GLU A 141 9.21 0.39 -7.84
CA GLU A 141 8.57 0.16 -9.15
C GLU A 141 9.01 -1.16 -9.82
N PRO A 142 10.31 -1.52 -9.88
CA PRO A 142 10.74 -2.75 -10.53
C PRO A 142 10.21 -4.02 -9.85
N TRP A 143 9.74 -3.94 -8.61
CA TRP A 143 9.20 -5.11 -7.90
C TRP A 143 7.76 -5.41 -8.33
N LEU A 144 7.02 -4.41 -8.83
CA LEU A 144 5.65 -4.64 -9.28
C LEU A 144 5.57 -5.70 -10.39
N SER A 145 6.59 -5.82 -11.23
CA SER A 145 6.63 -6.81 -12.31
C SER A 145 6.67 -8.27 -11.84
N TYR A 146 6.94 -8.54 -10.55
CA TYR A 146 6.85 -9.90 -10.01
C TYR A 146 5.42 -10.44 -10.02
N ILE A 147 4.43 -9.55 -9.90
CA ILE A 147 3.00 -9.92 -9.80
C ILE A 147 2.17 -9.30 -10.93
N PHE A 148 2.46 -8.07 -11.31
CA PHE A 148 1.68 -7.32 -12.30
C PHE A 148 2.34 -7.37 -13.67
N LYS A 149 1.65 -7.97 -14.64
CA LYS A 149 2.16 -8.11 -16.02
C LYS A 149 2.08 -6.81 -16.83
N ASN A 150 1.14 -5.93 -16.48
CA ASN A 150 0.88 -4.69 -17.21
C ASN A 150 0.84 -3.49 -16.24
N VAL A 151 1.99 -3.10 -15.71
CA VAL A 151 2.09 -1.83 -14.94
C VAL A 151 2.09 -0.69 -15.94
N ILE A 152 1.05 0.15 -15.92
CA ILE A 152 0.88 1.27 -16.86
C ILE A 152 1.13 2.63 -16.20
N SER A 153 1.17 2.68 -14.87
CA SER A 153 1.52 3.90 -14.13
C SER A 153 2.16 3.56 -12.78
N TYR A 154 3.20 4.32 -12.44
CA TYR A 154 3.80 4.38 -11.11
C TYR A 154 3.98 5.85 -10.77
N THR A 155 3.30 6.33 -9.73
CA THR A 155 3.34 7.74 -9.33
C THR A 155 3.96 7.85 -7.95
N SER A 156 5.13 8.47 -7.85
CA SER A 156 5.72 8.83 -6.55
C SER A 156 5.15 10.18 -6.09
N PHE A 157 4.47 10.18 -4.95
CA PHE A 157 3.89 11.39 -4.38
C PHE A 157 4.93 12.18 -3.57
N PRO A 158 4.82 13.51 -3.50
CA PRO A 158 5.71 14.35 -2.70
C PRO A 158 5.42 14.29 -1.20
N ASP A 159 4.17 14.02 -0.82
CA ASP A 159 3.69 13.97 0.57
C ASP A 159 2.51 12.97 0.69
N GLY A 160 2.08 12.68 1.91
CA GLY A 160 0.97 11.79 2.25
C GLY A 160 1.40 10.42 2.76
N GLY A 161 0.48 9.73 3.43
CA GLY A 161 0.69 8.43 4.06
C GLY A 161 -0.40 7.42 3.76
N HIS A 162 -0.76 6.65 4.79
CA HIS A 162 -1.66 5.49 4.65
C HIS A 162 -3.08 5.89 4.22
N PHE A 163 -3.57 7.03 4.72
CA PHE A 163 -4.90 7.53 4.39
C PHE A 163 -4.85 8.45 3.16
N ALA A 164 -4.17 8.02 2.10
CA ALA A 164 -3.84 8.82 0.92
C ALA A 164 -4.99 9.68 0.37
N ALA A 165 -6.18 9.09 0.18
CA ALA A 165 -7.35 9.78 -0.35
C ALA A 165 -7.95 10.82 0.62
N PHE A 166 -7.70 10.67 1.92
CA PHE A 166 -8.18 11.56 2.97
C PHE A 166 -7.15 12.65 3.31
N GLU A 167 -5.85 12.31 3.29
CA GLU A 167 -4.75 13.26 3.51
C GLU A 167 -4.51 14.15 2.29
N GLU A 168 -4.52 13.59 1.08
CA GLU A 168 -4.18 14.28 -0.17
C GLU A 168 -5.27 14.07 -1.25
N PRO A 169 -6.52 14.49 -1.00
CA PRO A 169 -7.67 14.17 -1.84
C PRO A 169 -7.52 14.64 -3.29
N LYS A 170 -6.92 15.81 -3.50
CA LYS A 170 -6.72 16.38 -4.85
C LYS A 170 -5.70 15.57 -5.66
N LEU A 171 -4.53 15.32 -5.07
CA LEU A 171 -3.47 14.55 -5.73
C LEU A 171 -3.94 13.12 -6.04
N MET A 172 -4.63 12.48 -5.09
CA MET A 172 -5.15 11.12 -5.30
C MET A 172 -6.23 11.08 -6.38
N ALA A 173 -7.16 12.05 -6.40
CA ALA A 173 -8.19 12.11 -7.42
C ALA A 173 -7.62 12.36 -8.83
N GLU A 174 -6.61 13.23 -8.95
CA GLU A 174 -5.91 13.48 -10.22
C GLU A 174 -5.18 12.22 -10.72
N ASP A 175 -4.48 11.51 -9.84
CA ASP A 175 -3.77 10.28 -10.19
C ASP A 175 -4.74 9.18 -10.64
N ILE A 176 -5.87 8.98 -9.93
CA ILE A 176 -6.91 8.02 -10.33
C ILE A 176 -7.50 8.37 -11.70
N ARG A 177 -7.80 9.65 -11.96
CA ARG A 177 -8.34 10.07 -13.27
C ARG A 177 -7.33 9.83 -14.39
N LYS A 178 -6.07 10.19 -14.18
CA LYS A 178 -4.99 9.94 -15.14
C LYS A 178 -4.82 8.45 -15.41
N PHE A 179 -4.87 7.63 -14.37
CA PHE A 179 -4.84 6.18 -14.50
C PHE A 179 -6.02 5.66 -15.33
N ALA A 180 -7.25 6.12 -15.04
CA ALA A 180 -8.45 5.69 -15.76
C ALA A 180 -8.34 5.96 -17.27
N THR A 181 -7.88 7.15 -17.67
CA THR A 181 -7.60 7.45 -19.10
C THR A 181 -6.51 6.53 -19.67
N GLY A 182 -5.45 6.25 -18.89
CA GLY A 182 -4.41 5.31 -19.30
C GLY A 182 -4.91 3.88 -19.51
N VAL A 183 -5.92 3.45 -18.74
CA VAL A 183 -6.59 2.15 -18.93
C VAL A 183 -7.36 2.14 -20.26
N GLU A 184 -8.11 3.20 -20.58
CA GLU A 184 -8.82 3.31 -21.85
C GLU A 184 -7.87 3.22 -23.04
N ASP A 185 -6.76 3.98 -23.00
CA ASP A 185 -5.72 3.93 -24.03
C ASP A 185 -5.07 2.55 -24.16
N PHE A 186 -4.82 1.87 -23.03
CA PHE A 186 -4.27 0.53 -23.03
C PHE A 186 -5.21 -0.47 -23.71
N LEU A 187 -6.50 -0.43 -23.38
CA LEU A 187 -7.51 -1.34 -23.95
C LEU A 187 -7.72 -1.08 -25.45
N LEU A 188 -7.71 0.19 -25.88
CA LEU A 188 -7.78 0.54 -27.30
C LEU A 188 -6.60 -0.04 -28.10
N LYS A 189 -5.40 -0.06 -27.51
CA LYS A 189 -4.20 -0.63 -28.13
C LYS A 189 -4.14 -2.17 -28.05
N ASN A 190 -4.93 -2.78 -27.18
CA ASN A 190 -4.92 -4.23 -26.92
C ASN A 190 -6.36 -4.79 -26.96
N PRO A 191 -7.06 -4.75 -28.11
CA PRO A 191 -8.48 -5.09 -28.19
C PRO A 191 -8.80 -6.56 -27.88
N GLU A 192 -7.79 -7.45 -27.87
CA GLU A 192 -7.95 -8.87 -27.56
C GLU A 192 -7.71 -9.21 -26.08
N LYS A 193 -7.40 -8.22 -25.23
CA LYS A 193 -7.21 -8.39 -23.78
C LYS A 193 -8.46 -8.06 -22.96
#